data_AF-A0A382LED5-F1
#
_entry.id   AF-A0A382LED5-F1
#
_cell.length_a   1.000
_cell.length_b   1.000
_cell.length_c   1.000
_cell.angle_alpha   90.00
_cell.angle_beta   90.00
_cell.angle_gamma   90.00
#
_symmetry.space_group_name_H-M   'P 1'
#
loop_
_entity.id
_entity.type
_entity.pdbx_description
1 polymer ?
#
loop_
_entity_poly.entity_id
_entity_poly.type
_entity_poly.pdbx_seq_one_letter_code
_entity_poly.pdbx_strand_id
1 'polypeptide(L)'
;MKRILLLFCIICFGFVNSVSEEIRFSDSQNYFEVIDNSISGFSFIHNLSNFSTRTIKTKEGDFIKLIINGFVSNNNYGLAELPVLKKLFNIPFGAEVIIKIENYEQQTISLFDYDI
;
A
#
# COMPACT_ATOMS: atom_id res chain seq x y z
N MET A 1 -11.61 -45.61 -10.96
CA MET A 1 -10.82 -45.16 -9.79
C MET A 1 -9.56 -44.39 -10.18
N LYS A 2 -8.68 -44.89 -11.05
CA LYS A 2 -7.43 -44.20 -11.46
C LYS A 2 -7.64 -42.80 -12.07
N ARG A 3 -8.71 -42.60 -12.87
CA ARG A 3 -9.04 -41.28 -13.48
C ARG A 3 -9.55 -40.24 -12.47
N ILE A 4 -10.24 -40.69 -11.41
CA ILE A 4 -10.73 -39.84 -10.32
C ILE A 4 -9.56 -39.42 -9.40
N LEU A 5 -8.62 -40.35 -9.15
CA LEU A 5 -7.38 -40.05 -8.43
C LEU A 5 -6.52 -39.01 -9.15
N LEU A 6 -6.48 -39.08 -10.48
CA LEU A 6 -5.73 -38.14 -11.34
C LEU A 6 -6.38 -36.75 -11.34
N LEU A 7 -7.72 -36.66 -11.38
CA LEU A 7 -8.44 -35.40 -11.23
C LEU A 7 -8.22 -34.76 -9.84
N PHE A 8 -8.19 -35.57 -8.78
CA PHE A 8 -7.94 -35.09 -7.42
C PHE A 8 -6.52 -34.52 -7.25
N CYS A 9 -5.51 -35.16 -7.84
CA CYS A 9 -4.13 -34.63 -7.85
C CYS A 9 -4.01 -33.28 -8.57
N ILE A 10 -4.73 -33.07 -9.68
CA ILE A 10 -4.69 -31.81 -10.44
C ILE A 10 -5.33 -30.66 -9.64
N ILE A 11 -6.41 -30.94 -8.91
CA ILE A 11 -7.09 -29.95 -8.06
C ILE A 11 -6.20 -29.56 -6.87
N CYS A 12 -5.49 -30.51 -6.25
CA CYS A 12 -4.57 -30.21 -5.15
C CYS A 12 -3.34 -29.40 -5.59
N PHE A 13 -2.84 -29.56 -6.81
CA PHE A 13 -1.71 -28.78 -7.34
C PHE A 13 -2.09 -27.39 -7.84
N GLY A 14 -3.38 -27.12 -8.09
CA GLY A 14 -3.85 -25.83 -8.62
C GLY A 14 -3.83 -24.67 -7.63
N PHE A 15 -3.65 -24.93 -6.32
CA PHE A 15 -3.63 -23.91 -5.28
C PHE A 15 -2.21 -23.51 -4.87
N VAL A 16 -1.40 -23.07 -5.84
CA VAL A 16 -0.26 -22.19 -5.51
C VAL A 16 -0.82 -20.80 -5.24
N ASN A 17 -1.32 -20.60 -4.02
CA ASN A 17 -1.77 -19.29 -3.57
C ASN A 17 -0.58 -18.31 -3.68
N SER A 18 -0.80 -17.19 -4.37
CA SER A 18 0.12 -16.06 -4.25
C SER A 18 0.12 -15.63 -2.78
N VAL A 19 1.24 -15.79 -2.10
CA VAL A 19 1.38 -15.39 -0.70
C VAL A 19 1.33 -13.88 -0.67
N SER A 20 0.26 -13.35 -0.10
CA SER A 20 0.11 -11.93 0.24
C SER A 20 0.21 -11.85 1.74
N GLU A 21 1.28 -11.24 2.24
CA GLU A 21 1.48 -11.07 3.68
C GLU A 21 1.04 -9.66 4.08
N GLU A 22 0.24 -9.56 5.15
CA GLU A 22 -0.14 -8.28 5.74
C GLU A 22 0.83 -7.96 6.87
N ILE A 23 1.57 -6.85 6.72
CA ILE A 23 2.43 -6.32 7.76
C ILE A 23 1.64 -5.26 8.51
N ARG A 24 1.33 -5.54 9.79
CA ARG A 24 0.62 -4.64 10.70
C ARG A 24 1.58 -4.12 11.76
N PHE A 25 1.54 -2.80 11.99
CA PHE A 25 2.37 -2.12 12.99
C PHE A 25 1.57 -1.22 13.93
N SER A 26 0.24 -1.15 13.74
CA SER A 26 -0.70 -0.55 14.69
C SER A 26 -2.05 -1.29 14.62
N ASP A 27 -2.80 -1.26 15.73
CA ASP A 27 -4.15 -1.83 15.82
C ASP A 27 -5.22 -0.96 15.12
N SER A 28 -4.90 0.28 14.77
CA SER A 28 -5.80 1.16 14.04
C SER A 28 -5.94 0.78 12.56
N GLN A 29 -6.89 1.41 11.87
CA GLN A 29 -7.08 1.25 10.43
C GLN A 29 -6.32 2.32 9.64
N ASN A 30 -5.98 2.03 8.39
CA ASN A 30 -5.51 3.05 7.46
C ASN A 30 -6.67 4.01 7.15
N TYR A 31 -6.47 5.31 7.38
CA TYR A 31 -7.50 6.30 7.07
C TYR A 31 -6.90 7.65 6.65
N PHE A 32 -7.71 8.42 5.96
CA PHE A 32 -7.46 9.82 5.64
C PHE A 32 -8.72 10.60 6.00
N GLU A 33 -8.59 11.60 6.85
CA GLU A 33 -9.72 12.38 7.35
C GLU A 33 -9.39 13.87 7.34
N VAL A 34 -10.34 14.68 6.87
CA VAL A 34 -10.28 16.14 7.00
C VAL A 34 -10.92 16.50 8.34
N ILE A 35 -10.11 17.02 9.26
CA ILE A 35 -10.52 17.29 10.65
C ILE A 35 -11.00 18.73 10.87
N ASP A 36 -10.62 19.64 9.97
CA ASP A 36 -11.06 21.03 9.96
C ASP A 36 -11.16 21.52 8.52
N ASN A 37 -12.16 22.35 8.22
CA ASN A 37 -12.39 22.88 6.88
C ASN A 37 -13.01 24.28 6.97
N SER A 38 -12.28 25.26 6.44
CA SER A 38 -12.65 26.66 6.42
C SER A 38 -12.44 27.28 5.03
N ILE A 39 -12.83 28.53 4.87
CA ILE A 39 -12.62 29.27 3.62
C ILE A 39 -11.13 29.44 3.30
N SER A 40 -10.29 29.59 4.34
CA SER A 40 -8.85 29.85 4.18
C SER A 40 -7.99 28.59 4.11
N GLY A 41 -8.55 27.41 4.37
CA GLY A 41 -7.80 26.16 4.38
C GLY A 41 -8.48 25.06 5.15
N PHE A 42 -7.86 23.89 5.14
CA PHE A 42 -8.34 22.70 5.83
C PHE A 42 -7.16 21.97 6.48
N SER A 43 -7.43 21.24 7.55
CA SER A 43 -6.48 20.35 8.20
C SER A 43 -6.90 18.91 7.98
N PHE A 44 -5.92 18.01 7.81
CA PHE A 44 -6.20 16.60 7.64
C PHE A 44 -5.24 15.74 8.47
N ILE A 45 -5.71 14.55 8.84
CA ILE A 45 -4.92 13.49 9.43
C ILE A 45 -4.86 12.34 8.43
N HIS A 46 -3.68 11.75 8.31
CA HIS A 46 -3.48 10.51 7.59
C HIS A 46 -2.81 9.50 8.53
N ASN A 47 -3.46 8.35 8.69
CA ASN A 47 -2.95 7.26 9.51
C ASN A 47 -2.65 6.05 8.64
N LEU A 48 -1.46 5.50 8.81
CA LEU A 48 -1.04 4.25 8.19
C LEU A 48 -0.72 3.27 9.33
N SER A 49 -1.27 2.06 9.25
CA SER A 49 -1.18 1.03 10.29
C SER A 49 -0.82 -0.33 9.73
N ASN A 50 -1.07 -0.55 8.44
CA ASN A 50 -0.72 -1.78 7.74
C ASN A 50 -0.46 -1.55 6.26
N PHE A 51 0.24 -2.50 5.65
CA PHE A 51 0.30 -2.69 4.21
C PHE A 51 0.37 -4.18 3.89
N SER A 52 0.00 -4.55 2.67
CA SER A 52 0.18 -5.91 2.16
C SER A 52 1.38 -5.97 1.22
N THR A 53 2.05 -7.11 1.17
CA THR A 53 3.13 -7.38 0.23
C THR A 53 2.68 -8.36 -0.85
N ARG A 54 3.30 -8.29 -2.02
CA ARG A 54 3.10 -9.28 -3.09
C ARG A 54 4.38 -9.46 -3.89
N THR A 55 4.75 -10.70 -4.15
CA THR A 55 5.81 -11.02 -5.10
C THR A 55 5.37 -10.74 -6.55
N ILE A 56 6.17 -9.96 -7.27
CA ILE A 56 6.01 -9.64 -8.69
C ILE A 56 7.18 -10.23 -9.44
N LYS A 57 6.89 -11.15 -10.37
CA LYS A 57 7.89 -11.76 -11.25
C LYS A 57 8.18 -10.83 -12.43
N THR A 58 9.45 -10.58 -12.69
CA THR A 58 9.91 -9.78 -13.84
C THR A 58 10.98 -10.53 -14.62
N LYS A 59 11.45 -9.97 -15.74
CA LYS A 59 12.57 -10.55 -16.50
C LYS A 59 13.89 -10.52 -15.71
N GLU A 60 14.03 -9.56 -14.79
CA GLU A 60 15.24 -9.34 -14.00
C GLU A 60 15.22 -10.09 -12.66
N GLY A 61 14.13 -10.80 -12.36
CA GLY A 61 13.93 -11.53 -11.11
C GLY A 61 12.60 -11.23 -10.44
N ASP A 62 12.44 -11.80 -9.24
CA ASP A 62 11.28 -11.63 -8.39
C ASP A 62 11.50 -10.43 -7.45
N PHE A 63 10.51 -9.55 -7.38
CA PHE A 63 10.52 -8.35 -6.54
C PHE A 63 9.31 -8.34 -5.60
N ILE A 64 9.37 -7.53 -4.55
CA ILE A 64 8.26 -7.35 -3.61
C ILE A 64 7.60 -6.01 -3.88
N LYS A 65 6.27 -6.03 -4.01
CA LYS A 65 5.44 -4.84 -4.16
C LYS A 65 4.67 -4.59 -2.87
N LEU A 66 4.78 -3.38 -2.35
CA LEU A 66 3.98 -2.89 -1.23
C LEU A 66 2.63 -2.38 -1.74
N ILE A 67 1.54 -2.82 -1.12
CA ILE A 67 0.17 -2.54 -1.53
C ILE A 67 -0.56 -1.93 -0.33
N ILE A 68 -1.07 -0.72 -0.51
CA ILE A 68 -1.91 -0.01 0.47
C ILE A 68 -3.17 0.43 -0.27
N ASN A 69 -4.34 0.16 0.30
CA ASN A 69 -5.60 0.53 -0.34
C ASN A 69 -5.70 2.05 -0.54
N GLY A 70 -6.07 2.49 -1.75
CA GLY A 70 -6.17 3.91 -2.11
C GLY A 70 -4.84 4.60 -2.46
N PHE A 71 -3.72 3.88 -2.43
CA PHE A 71 -2.41 4.39 -2.83
C PHE A 71 -2.08 3.97 -4.27
N VAL A 72 -1.20 4.74 -4.90
CA VAL A 72 -0.71 4.48 -6.26
C VAL A 72 0.81 4.55 -6.31
N SER A 73 1.42 4.08 -7.39
CA SER A 73 2.86 4.19 -7.59
C SER A 73 3.36 5.65 -7.59
N ASN A 74 4.56 5.84 -7.05
CA ASN A 74 5.34 7.06 -7.17
C ASN A 74 5.76 7.39 -8.62
N ASN A 75 5.65 6.43 -9.56
CA ASN A 75 5.98 6.57 -10.99
C ASN A 75 7.43 6.99 -11.29
N ASN A 76 8.37 6.68 -10.40
CA ASN A 76 9.79 6.92 -10.62
C ASN A 76 10.42 5.73 -11.36
N TYR A 77 10.36 5.75 -12.70
CA TYR A 77 10.84 4.66 -13.54
C TYR A 77 12.31 4.30 -13.27
N GLY A 78 12.59 3.00 -13.16
CA GLY A 78 13.94 2.47 -12.87
C GLY A 78 14.31 2.49 -11.38
N LEU A 79 13.52 3.13 -10.53
CA LEU A 79 13.67 3.08 -9.06
C LEU A 79 12.64 2.12 -8.45
N ALA A 80 12.84 1.81 -7.16
CA ALA A 80 11.88 1.02 -6.41
C ALA A 80 10.48 1.67 -6.43
N GLU A 81 9.46 0.88 -6.75
CA GLU A 81 8.08 1.32 -6.70
C GLU A 81 7.66 1.50 -5.24
N LEU A 82 7.24 2.71 -4.88
CA LEU A 82 6.72 3.02 -3.55
C LEU A 82 5.25 3.47 -3.63
N PRO A 83 4.39 3.04 -2.69
CA PRO A 83 3.01 3.49 -2.62
C PRO A 83 2.94 4.93 -2.13
N VAL A 84 2.18 5.77 -2.83
CA VAL A 84 1.96 7.19 -2.51
C VAL A 84 0.46 7.49 -2.51
N LEU A 85 -0.01 8.19 -1.48
CA LEU A 85 -1.37 8.72 -1.43
C LEU A 85 -1.45 10.02 -2.22
N LYS A 86 -2.32 10.07 -3.23
CA LYS A 86 -2.59 11.29 -4.03
C LYS A 86 -4.03 11.73 -3.79
N LYS A 87 -4.22 13.00 -3.40
CA LYS A 87 -5.54 13.61 -3.16
C LYS A 87 -5.67 14.88 -3.99
N LEU A 88 -6.88 15.11 -4.50
CA LEU A 88 -7.25 16.34 -5.20
C LEU A 88 -8.08 17.21 -4.25
N PHE A 89 -7.84 18.51 -4.31
CA PHE A 89 -8.61 19.52 -3.58
C PHE A 89 -8.85 20.72 -4.49
N ASN A 90 -9.94 21.43 -4.25
CA ASN A 90 -10.29 22.63 -5.01
C ASN A 90 -9.52 23.82 -4.44
N ILE A 91 -8.88 24.59 -5.32
CA ILE A 91 -8.14 25.80 -4.97
C ILE A 91 -8.93 27.01 -5.47
N PRO A 92 -9.31 27.96 -4.62
CA PRO A 92 -9.98 29.19 -5.04
C PRO A 92 -9.11 30.00 -6.01
N PHE A 93 -9.77 30.73 -6.92
CA PHE A 93 -9.08 31.61 -7.85
C PHE A 93 -8.27 32.67 -7.10
N GLY A 94 -6.99 32.81 -7.45
CA GLY A 94 -6.07 33.78 -6.84
C GLY A 94 -5.50 33.36 -5.48
N ALA A 95 -5.82 32.16 -4.97
CA ALA A 95 -5.22 31.64 -3.74
C ALA A 95 -3.83 31.04 -3.97
N GLU A 96 -2.95 31.20 -2.99
CA GLU A 96 -1.65 30.52 -2.91
C GLU A 96 -1.76 29.34 -1.92
N VAL A 97 -1.27 28.18 -2.32
CA VAL A 97 -1.30 26.97 -1.49
C VAL A 97 -0.03 26.86 -0.67
N ILE A 98 -0.17 26.80 0.65
CA ILE A 98 0.92 26.55 1.59
C ILE A 98 0.61 25.26 2.33
N ILE A 99 1.55 24.32 2.33
CA ILE A 99 1.45 23.07 3.07
C ILE A 99 2.33 23.17 4.32
N LYS A 100 1.76 22.87 5.49
CA LYS A 100 2.48 22.82 6.76
C LYS A 100 2.29 21.45 7.40
N ILE A 101 3.39 20.80 7.75
CA ILE A 101 3.38 19.54 8.51
C ILE A 101 3.38 19.92 9.99
N GLU A 102 2.24 19.73 10.66
CA GLU A 102 2.11 20.04 12.09
C GLU A 102 2.71 18.93 12.97
N ASN A 103 2.54 17.67 12.57
CA ASN A 103 3.07 16.51 13.27
C ASN A 103 3.33 15.37 12.27
N TYR A 104 4.31 14.51 12.58
CA TYR A 104 4.50 13.24 11.89
C TYR A 104 5.12 12.22 12.84
N GLU A 105 4.74 10.96 12.66
CA GLU A 105 5.35 9.82 13.33
C GLU A 105 6.08 8.95 12.30
N GLN A 106 7.20 8.36 12.72
CA GLN A 106 8.01 7.52 11.86
C GLN A 106 8.39 6.23 12.60
N GLN A 107 8.27 5.13 11.88
CA GLN A 107 8.74 3.81 12.31
C GLN A 107 9.57 3.19 11.18
N THR A 108 10.59 2.43 11.55
CA THR A 108 11.36 1.60 10.62
C THR A 108 10.89 0.16 10.76
N ILE A 109 10.56 -0.46 9.62
CA ILE A 109 10.16 -1.87 9.53
C ILE A 109 11.18 -2.58 8.65
N SER A 110 11.85 -3.59 9.21
CA SER A 110 12.74 -4.48 8.46
C SER A 110 11.87 -5.53 7.77
N LEU A 111 11.95 -5.62 6.44
CA LEU A 111 11.23 -6.66 5.70
C LEU A 111 11.83 -8.06 5.94
N PHE A 112 13.13 -8.12 6.29
CA PHE A 112 13.79 -9.37 6.65
C PHE A 112 13.15 -10.07 7.85
N ASP A 113 12.52 -9.31 8.75
CA ASP A 113 11.85 -9.86 9.93
C ASP A 113 10.58 -10.66 9.55
N TYR A 114 10.14 -10.53 8.30
CA TYR A 114 8.99 -11.22 7.69
C TYR A 114 9.42 -12.23 6.60
N ASP A 115 10.70 -12.59 6.54
CA ASP A 115 11.26 -13.44 5.46
C ASP A 115 11.10 -12.83 4.05
N ILE A 116 11.06 -11.50 3.96
CA ILE A 116 10.93 -10.70 2.73
C ILE A 116 12.23 -9.95 2.40
#